data_AF-A0A352UKA9-F1
#
_entry.id   AF-A0A352UKA9-F1
#
_cell.length_a   1.000
_cell.length_b   1.000
_cell.length_c   1.000
_cell.angle_alpha   90.00
_cell.angle_beta   90.00
_cell.angle_gamma   90.00
#
_symmetry.space_group_name_H-M   'P 1'
#
loop_
_entity.id
_entity.type
_entity.pdbx_description
1 polymer ?
#
loop_
_entity_poly.entity_id
_entity_poly.type
_entity_poly.pdbx_seq_one_letter_code
_entity_poly.pdbx_strand_id
1 'polypeptide(L)'
;KYNQVGSATGRVSSNDPNVQNIPVRTELGRQVRKAFVAEGAPDWSLLAADYSQIELRVLAHLSEDPALIEAFHRGEDVHSSTSAMVYDVPIDEVTADQRRFAKILNFGVLYGLTAFGISRQTDLTPDQGQRFIDLYFEKYPHIRKYTDETKERCRALGYVETVLGRRRYLPDITSRNFNVRAGAERAAINMPIQGTAADIIKIAMIRIMDRMDDLGMRSKMILQVHDELIFEVPTDEMSQMQEIVMELMPSALSMNVPLGVELKSGYTWGDMD
;
A
#
# COMPACT_ATOMS: atom_id res chain seq x y z
N LYS A 1 15.67 -1.38 -14.92
CA LYS A 1 14.64 -1.00 -15.92
C LYS A 1 13.24 -1.12 -15.33
N TYR A 2 12.41 -0.08 -15.42
CA TYR A 2 11.00 -0.14 -15.04
C TYR A 2 10.12 -0.65 -16.20
N ASN A 3 9.26 -1.63 -15.93
CA ASN A 3 8.29 -2.17 -16.88
C ASN A 3 6.87 -1.76 -16.47
N GLN A 4 6.19 -1.00 -17.33
CA GLN A 4 4.82 -0.54 -17.09
C GLN A 4 3.74 -1.57 -17.46
N VAL A 5 4.05 -2.56 -18.29
CA VAL A 5 3.09 -3.55 -18.83
C VAL A 5 3.29 -4.97 -18.27
N GLY A 6 4.02 -5.10 -17.15
CA GLY A 6 4.36 -6.40 -16.58
C GLY A 6 3.37 -6.94 -15.54
N SER A 7 2.66 -6.09 -14.80
CA SER A 7 1.77 -6.52 -13.72
C SER A 7 0.29 -6.49 -14.12
N ALA A 8 -0.48 -7.46 -13.63
CA ALA A 8 -1.92 -7.55 -13.88
C ALA A 8 -2.75 -6.49 -13.13
N THR A 9 -2.15 -5.79 -12.16
CA THR A 9 -2.81 -4.76 -11.35
C THR A 9 -2.40 -3.34 -11.70
N GLY A 10 -1.47 -3.17 -12.66
CA GLY A 10 -1.03 -1.85 -13.13
C GLY A 10 0.15 -1.27 -12.36
N ARG A 11 0.69 -1.93 -11.34
CA ARG A 11 1.99 -1.58 -10.75
C ARG A 11 3.11 -1.63 -11.79
N VAL A 12 4.11 -0.78 -11.63
CA VAL A 12 5.38 -0.93 -12.34
C VAL A 12 6.20 -2.03 -11.67
N SER A 13 6.91 -2.83 -12.46
CA SER A 13 7.91 -3.77 -11.96
C SER A 13 9.31 -3.29 -12.33
N SER A 14 10.31 -3.70 -11.55
CA SER A 14 11.72 -3.39 -11.83
C SER A 14 12.52 -4.66 -12.08
N ASN A 15 13.29 -4.68 -13.16
CA ASN A 15 14.17 -5.78 -13.55
C ASN A 15 15.55 -5.23 -13.97
N ASP A 16 16.58 -6.08 -13.89
CA ASP A 16 17.95 -5.83 -14.37
C ASP A 16 18.58 -4.50 -13.86
N PRO A 17 18.87 -4.36 -12.55
CA PRO A 17 18.46 -5.20 -11.43
C PRO A 17 17.07 -4.82 -10.87
N ASN A 18 16.46 -5.69 -10.06
CA ASN A 18 15.22 -5.37 -9.36
C ASN A 18 15.48 -4.53 -8.11
N VAL A 19 15.34 -3.21 -8.25
CA VAL A 19 15.49 -2.24 -7.15
C VAL A 19 14.29 -2.16 -6.20
N GLN A 20 13.15 -2.79 -6.52
CA GLN A 20 11.97 -2.79 -5.63
C GLN A 20 12.11 -3.81 -4.50
N ASN A 21 13.03 -4.78 -4.64
CA ASN A 21 13.22 -5.87 -3.68
C ASN A 21 14.53 -5.73 -2.87
N ILE A 22 15.12 -4.53 -2.79
CA ILE A 22 16.33 -4.33 -2.00
C ILE A 22 16.03 -4.59 -0.51
N PRO A 23 16.70 -5.55 0.14
CA PRO A 23 16.40 -5.95 1.51
C PRO A 23 16.53 -4.80 2.50
N VAL A 24 15.64 -4.74 3.49
CA VAL A 24 15.65 -3.72 4.56
C VAL A 24 15.56 -4.30 5.96
N ARG A 25 15.07 -5.54 6.08
CA ARG A 25 14.72 -6.15 7.38
C ARG A 25 15.88 -6.81 8.11
N THR A 26 16.94 -7.16 7.38
CA THR A 26 18.14 -7.78 7.97
C THR A 26 19.23 -6.74 8.12
N GLU A 27 20.14 -6.96 9.07
CA GLU A 27 21.29 -6.08 9.23
C GLU A 27 22.09 -5.97 7.93
N LEU A 28 22.36 -7.10 7.28
CA LEU A 28 23.02 -7.13 5.98
C LEU A 28 22.23 -6.33 4.92
N GLY A 29 20.89 -6.42 4.91
CA GLY A 29 20.05 -5.64 4.01
C GLY A 29 20.17 -4.13 4.22
N ARG A 30 20.18 -3.70 5.49
CA ARG A 30 20.43 -2.29 5.84
C ARG A 30 21.81 -1.83 5.37
N GLN A 31 22.84 -2.64 5.55
CA GLN A 31 24.19 -2.34 5.03
C GLN A 31 24.21 -2.22 3.50
N VAL A 32 23.48 -3.08 2.78
CA VAL A 32 23.34 -2.97 1.31
C VAL A 32 22.69 -1.64 0.92
N ARG A 33 21.65 -1.18 1.64
CA ARG A 33 21.01 0.11 1.38
C ARG A 33 21.95 1.31 1.60
N LYS A 34 22.94 1.21 2.50
CA LYS A 34 23.95 2.27 2.69
C LYS A 34 24.86 2.49 1.46
N ALA A 35 24.94 1.52 0.55
CA ALA A 35 25.68 1.66 -0.69
C ALA A 35 24.96 2.51 -1.75
N PHE A 36 23.67 2.82 -1.54
CA PHE A 36 22.91 3.70 -2.41
C PHE A 36 23.02 5.13 -1.92
N VAL A 37 23.67 5.97 -2.71
CA VAL A 37 23.93 7.39 -2.44
C VAL A 37 23.42 8.24 -3.61
N ALA A 38 23.16 9.52 -3.37
CA ALA A 38 22.84 10.47 -4.44
C ALA A 38 24.02 10.63 -5.41
N GLU A 39 23.75 10.83 -6.70
CA GLU A 39 24.80 11.04 -7.71
C GLU A 39 25.62 12.30 -7.41
N GLY A 40 24.97 13.35 -6.91
CA GLY A 40 25.59 14.63 -6.53
C GLY A 40 26.15 14.70 -5.11
N ALA A 41 26.34 13.57 -4.41
CA ALA A 41 26.91 13.57 -3.07
C ALA A 41 28.32 14.21 -3.04
N PRO A 42 28.69 14.96 -1.98
CA PRO A 42 27.95 15.13 -0.72
C PRO A 42 26.95 16.29 -0.70
N ASP A 43 26.88 17.12 -1.75
CA ASP A 43 26.01 18.31 -1.78
C ASP A 43 24.53 17.98 -2.02
N TRP A 44 24.26 16.71 -2.36
CA TRP A 44 22.94 16.14 -2.57
C TRP A 44 22.67 15.04 -1.56
N SER A 45 21.39 14.90 -1.22
CA SER A 45 20.89 13.85 -0.33
C SER A 45 19.72 13.14 -0.97
N LEU A 46 19.31 12.03 -0.39
CA LEU A 46 18.14 11.30 -0.83
C LEU A 46 16.92 11.70 0.02
N LEU A 47 15.77 11.83 -0.63
CA LEU A 47 14.46 12.03 -0.02
C LEU A 47 13.56 10.87 -0.42
N ALA A 48 12.97 10.18 0.55
CA ALA A 48 11.93 9.19 0.33
C ALA A 48 10.58 9.73 0.80
N ALA A 49 9.54 9.46 0.03
CA ALA A 49 8.16 9.78 0.35
C ALA A 49 7.27 8.55 0.13
N ASP A 50 6.67 8.06 1.21
CA ASP A 50 5.88 6.83 1.24
C ASP A 50 4.43 7.13 1.59
N TYR A 51 3.48 6.58 0.84
CA TYR A 51 2.09 6.71 1.23
C TYR A 51 1.76 5.83 2.45
N SER A 52 1.38 6.47 3.55
CA SER A 52 1.01 5.75 4.77
C SER A 52 -0.29 4.97 4.57
N GLN A 53 -0.17 3.64 4.47
CA GLN A 53 -1.29 2.68 4.45
C GLN A 53 -2.25 2.86 3.26
N ILE A 54 -1.72 3.19 2.07
CA ILE A 54 -2.55 3.54 0.90
C ILE A 54 -3.58 2.48 0.51
N GLU A 55 -3.25 1.20 0.58
CA GLU A 55 -4.20 0.12 0.23
C GLU A 55 -5.39 0.08 1.20
N LEU A 56 -5.18 0.35 2.49
CA LEU A 56 -6.28 0.44 3.46
C LEU A 56 -7.11 1.71 3.28
N ARG A 57 -6.48 2.82 2.89
CA ARG A 57 -7.20 4.07 2.56
C ARG A 57 -8.07 3.90 1.32
N VAL A 58 -7.55 3.22 0.30
CA VAL A 58 -8.33 2.85 -0.89
C VAL A 58 -9.46 1.90 -0.52
N LEU A 59 -9.24 0.92 0.36
CA LEU A 59 -10.33 0.09 0.86
C LEU A 59 -11.41 0.92 1.56
N ALA A 60 -11.02 1.83 2.45
CA ALA A 60 -11.97 2.70 3.16
C ALA A 60 -12.82 3.50 2.18
N HIS A 61 -12.20 4.01 1.12
CA HIS A 61 -12.90 4.70 0.04
C HIS A 61 -13.86 3.78 -0.73
N LEU A 62 -13.41 2.60 -1.16
CA LEU A 62 -14.21 1.67 -1.98
C LEU A 62 -15.34 0.98 -1.20
N SER A 63 -15.11 0.67 0.07
CA SER A 63 -16.09 0.05 0.94
C SER A 63 -17.07 1.04 1.55
N GLU A 64 -16.70 2.33 1.59
CA GLU A 64 -17.46 3.38 2.27
C GLU A 64 -17.79 3.00 3.73
N ASP A 65 -16.87 2.29 4.39
CA ASP A 65 -17.06 1.88 5.77
C ASP A 65 -16.87 3.08 6.72
N PRO A 66 -17.91 3.49 7.46
CA PRO A 66 -17.87 4.74 8.24
C PRO A 66 -16.83 4.68 9.37
N ALA A 67 -16.68 3.52 10.02
CA ALA A 67 -15.72 3.36 11.10
C ALA A 67 -14.28 3.43 10.59
N LEU A 68 -14.00 2.79 9.44
CA LEU A 68 -12.66 2.85 8.84
C LEU A 68 -12.34 4.24 8.28
N ILE A 69 -13.33 4.91 7.66
CA ILE A 69 -13.18 6.29 7.19
C ILE A 69 -12.87 7.22 8.36
N GLU A 70 -13.64 7.15 9.43
CA GLU A 70 -13.46 7.99 10.62
C GLU A 70 -12.10 7.77 11.28
N ALA A 71 -11.65 6.51 11.39
CA ALA A 71 -10.33 6.19 11.92
C ALA A 71 -9.21 6.92 11.14
N PHE A 72 -9.29 6.96 9.81
CA PHE A 72 -8.31 7.68 8.99
C PHE A 72 -8.39 9.19 9.12
N HIS A 73 -9.57 9.77 9.33
CA HIS A 73 -9.73 11.22 9.59
C HIS A 73 -9.19 11.62 10.96
N ARG A 74 -9.26 10.72 11.95
CA ARG A 74 -8.67 10.91 13.28
C ARG A 74 -7.15 10.66 13.33
N GLY A 75 -6.54 10.22 12.22
CA GLY A 75 -5.11 9.89 12.17
C GLY A 75 -4.76 8.63 12.95
N GLU A 76 -5.71 7.73 13.18
CA GLU A 76 -5.47 6.48 13.91
C GLU A 76 -4.60 5.53 13.09
N ASP A 77 -3.68 4.83 13.76
CA ASP A 77 -2.98 3.69 13.17
C ASP A 77 -3.92 2.47 13.16
N VAL A 78 -4.56 2.23 12.00
CA VAL A 78 -5.52 1.12 11.82
C VAL A 78 -4.88 -0.23 12.14
N HIS A 79 -3.57 -0.42 11.91
CA HIS A 79 -2.91 -1.66 12.27
C HIS A 79 -2.85 -1.86 13.78
N SER A 80 -2.50 -0.81 14.53
CA SER A 80 -2.45 -0.84 15.99
C SER A 80 -3.85 -0.98 16.59
N SER A 81 -4.85 -0.28 16.03
CA SER A 81 -6.26 -0.40 16.42
C SER A 81 -6.82 -1.81 16.19
N THR A 82 -6.49 -2.43 15.05
CA THR A 82 -6.84 -3.84 14.80
C THR A 82 -6.10 -4.77 15.76
N SER A 83 -4.81 -4.52 16.03
CA SER A 83 -4.02 -5.33 16.95
C SER A 83 -4.59 -5.33 18.37
N ALA A 84 -4.92 -4.16 18.90
CA ALA A 84 -5.54 -3.98 20.21
C ALA A 84 -6.81 -4.83 20.34
N MET A 85 -7.64 -4.83 19.28
CA MET A 85 -8.85 -5.66 19.21
C MET A 85 -8.55 -7.17 19.15
N VAL A 86 -7.53 -7.61 18.40
CA VAL A 86 -7.19 -9.04 18.26
C VAL A 86 -6.72 -9.63 19.59
N TYR A 87 -5.82 -8.89 20.25
CA TYR A 87 -5.13 -9.36 21.45
C TYR A 87 -5.86 -8.96 22.74
N ASP A 88 -6.95 -8.20 22.64
CA ASP A 88 -7.74 -7.70 23.77
C ASP A 88 -6.87 -6.92 24.77
N VAL A 89 -6.06 -5.99 24.23
CA VAL A 89 -5.13 -5.13 24.99
C VAL A 89 -5.35 -3.67 24.65
N PRO A 90 -5.05 -2.72 25.57
CA PRO A 90 -5.00 -1.30 25.25
C PRO A 90 -4.07 -0.99 24.06
N ILE A 91 -4.37 0.07 23.29
CA ILE A 91 -3.61 0.41 22.08
C ILE A 91 -2.14 0.77 22.38
N ASP A 92 -1.87 1.33 23.56
CA ASP A 92 -0.56 1.68 24.08
C ASP A 92 0.23 0.47 24.61
N GLU A 93 -0.43 -0.66 24.84
CA GLU A 93 0.19 -1.93 25.19
C GLU A 93 0.46 -2.83 23.97
N VAL A 94 0.06 -2.40 22.77
CA VAL A 94 0.33 -3.13 21.53
C VAL A 94 1.84 -3.17 21.26
N THR A 95 2.41 -4.37 21.32
CA THR A 95 3.83 -4.55 21.00
C THR A 95 4.10 -4.43 19.50
N ALA A 96 5.35 -4.13 19.12
CA ALA A 96 5.75 -4.06 17.71
C ALA A 96 5.49 -5.38 16.96
N ASP A 97 5.66 -6.52 17.63
CA ASP A 97 5.37 -7.84 17.07
C ASP A 97 3.87 -8.05 16.86
N GLN A 98 3.04 -7.70 17.86
CA GLN A 98 1.57 -7.76 17.74
C GLN A 98 1.07 -6.87 16.58
N ARG A 99 1.58 -5.64 16.48
CA ARG A 99 1.27 -4.73 15.36
C ARG A 99 1.66 -5.34 14.01
N ARG A 100 2.82 -6.00 13.94
CA ARG A 100 3.29 -6.69 12.73
C ARG A 100 2.37 -7.85 12.35
N PHE A 101 1.87 -8.62 13.32
CA PHE A 101 0.88 -9.65 13.07
C PHE A 101 -0.45 -9.06 12.60
N ALA A 102 -0.93 -7.98 13.22
CA ALA A 102 -2.14 -7.29 12.80
C ALA A 102 -2.04 -6.72 11.37
N LYS A 103 -0.83 -6.32 10.91
CA LYS A 103 -0.59 -5.97 9.52
C LYS A 103 -0.89 -7.17 8.60
N ILE A 104 -0.32 -8.35 8.89
CA ILE A 104 -0.58 -9.58 8.12
C ILE A 104 -2.08 -9.90 8.11
N LEU A 105 -2.74 -9.76 9.25
CA LEU A 105 -4.16 -10.04 9.40
C LEU A 105 -5.06 -9.07 8.61
N ASN A 106 -4.82 -7.75 8.69
CA ASN A 106 -5.55 -6.75 7.91
C ASN A 106 -5.44 -7.04 6.40
N PHE A 107 -4.21 -7.23 5.90
CA PHE A 107 -3.98 -7.61 4.51
C PHE A 107 -4.56 -8.98 4.19
N GLY A 108 -4.53 -9.90 5.15
CA GLY A 108 -5.07 -11.23 4.95
C GLY A 108 -6.57 -11.21 4.72
N VAL A 109 -7.33 -10.51 5.57
CA VAL A 109 -8.77 -10.37 5.42
C VAL A 109 -9.12 -9.65 4.12
N LEU A 110 -8.36 -8.61 3.76
CA LEU A 110 -8.48 -7.95 2.46
C LEU A 110 -8.34 -8.91 1.28
N TYR A 111 -7.47 -9.90 1.41
CA TYR A 111 -7.14 -10.86 0.35
C TYR A 111 -7.87 -12.19 0.50
N GLY A 112 -8.96 -12.20 1.27
CA GLY A 112 -9.82 -13.38 1.43
C GLY A 112 -9.10 -14.56 2.09
N LEU A 113 -8.17 -14.29 3.00
CA LEU A 113 -7.61 -15.34 3.86
C LEU A 113 -8.71 -15.91 4.73
N THR A 114 -8.74 -17.24 4.79
CA THR A 114 -9.60 -18.00 5.69
C THR A 114 -8.93 -18.14 7.06
N ALA A 115 -9.70 -18.50 8.08
CA ALA A 115 -9.17 -18.82 9.42
C ALA A 115 -8.00 -19.82 9.38
N PHE A 116 -8.12 -20.85 8.52
CA PHE A 116 -7.03 -21.81 8.30
C PHE A 116 -5.78 -21.14 7.69
N GLY A 117 -5.97 -20.26 6.70
CA GLY A 117 -4.85 -19.52 6.12
C GLY A 117 -4.17 -18.61 7.14
N ILE A 118 -4.94 -17.96 8.02
CA ILE A 118 -4.42 -17.14 9.11
C ILE A 118 -3.54 -18.00 10.02
N SER A 119 -4.04 -19.14 10.50
CA SER A 119 -3.28 -20.06 11.37
C SER A 119 -1.99 -20.63 10.74
N ARG A 120 -1.82 -20.52 9.42
CA ARG A 120 -0.60 -20.95 8.72
C ARG A 120 0.45 -19.83 8.62
N GLN A 121 0.03 -18.58 8.77
CA GLN A 121 0.89 -17.39 8.63
C GLN A 121 1.17 -16.71 9.97
N THR A 122 0.43 -17.07 11.01
CA THR A 122 0.54 -16.53 12.36
C THR A 122 0.56 -17.66 13.38
N ASP A 123 0.89 -17.33 14.63
CA ASP A 123 0.86 -18.29 15.74
C ASP A 123 -0.56 -18.51 16.30
N LEU A 124 -1.60 -18.02 15.62
CA LEU A 124 -2.99 -18.15 16.04
C LEU A 124 -3.57 -19.52 15.69
N THR A 125 -4.42 -20.05 16.56
CA THR A 125 -5.23 -21.24 16.23
C THR A 125 -6.29 -20.89 15.18
N PRO A 126 -6.85 -21.88 14.44
CA PRO A 126 -7.96 -21.64 13.53
C PRO A 126 -9.15 -20.93 14.19
N ASP A 127 -9.49 -21.29 15.44
CA ASP A 127 -10.60 -20.65 16.17
C ASP A 127 -10.31 -19.18 16.49
N GLN A 128 -9.07 -18.86 16.89
CA GLN A 128 -8.64 -17.47 17.08
C GLN A 128 -8.65 -16.69 15.76
N GLY A 129 -8.23 -17.31 14.66
CA GLY A 129 -8.29 -16.73 13.33
C GLY A 129 -9.73 -16.44 12.88
N GLN A 130 -10.67 -17.34 13.17
CA GLN A 130 -12.09 -17.14 12.85
C GLN A 130 -12.69 -16.02 13.72
N ARG A 131 -12.44 -16.03 15.03
CA ARG A 131 -12.87 -14.96 15.95
C ARG A 131 -12.35 -13.59 15.49
N PHE A 132 -11.10 -13.54 15.03
CA PHE A 132 -10.54 -12.31 14.47
C PHE A 132 -11.30 -11.84 13.22
N ILE A 133 -11.56 -12.74 12.26
CA ILE A 133 -12.32 -12.42 11.05
C ILE A 133 -13.71 -11.86 11.42
N ASP A 134 -14.37 -12.49 12.39
CA ASP A 134 -15.71 -12.08 12.82
C ASP A 134 -15.69 -10.70 13.46
N LEU A 135 -14.78 -10.44 14.41
CA LEU A 135 -14.59 -9.12 15.03
C LEU A 135 -14.23 -8.04 14.01
N TYR A 136 -13.39 -8.36 13.04
CA TYR A 136 -12.99 -7.43 11.99
C TYR A 136 -14.19 -6.98 11.15
N PHE A 137 -15.03 -7.92 10.73
CA PHE A 137 -16.24 -7.60 9.96
C PHE A 137 -17.38 -7.05 10.82
N GLU A 138 -17.39 -7.29 12.13
CA GLU A 138 -18.30 -6.62 13.06
C GLU A 138 -17.92 -5.13 13.20
N LYS A 139 -16.63 -4.83 13.32
CA LYS A 139 -16.12 -3.46 13.38
C LYS A 139 -16.30 -2.71 12.06
N TYR A 140 -16.04 -3.38 10.94
CA TYR A 140 -16.08 -2.82 9.59
C TYR A 140 -17.06 -3.56 8.67
N PRO A 141 -18.38 -3.44 8.94
CA PRO A 141 -19.40 -4.23 8.25
C PRO A 141 -19.50 -3.94 6.75
N HIS A 142 -19.16 -2.72 6.30
CA HIS A 142 -19.26 -2.39 4.88
C HIS A 142 -18.14 -3.03 4.06
N ILE A 143 -17.01 -3.41 4.68
CA ILE A 143 -15.97 -4.18 4.00
C ILE A 143 -16.54 -5.52 3.52
N ARG A 144 -17.32 -6.22 4.36
CA ARG A 144 -17.96 -7.49 3.97
C ARG A 144 -18.86 -7.28 2.77
N LYS A 145 -19.74 -6.28 2.85
CA LYS A 145 -20.65 -5.89 1.75
C LYS A 145 -19.88 -5.64 0.46
N TYR A 146 -18.84 -4.79 0.50
CA TYR A 146 -17.98 -4.51 -0.64
C TYR A 146 -17.34 -5.78 -1.23
N THR A 147 -16.84 -6.69 -0.38
CA THR A 147 -16.21 -7.92 -0.89
C THR A 147 -17.20 -8.83 -1.62
N ASP A 148 -18.43 -8.95 -1.12
CA ASP A 148 -19.44 -9.82 -1.72
C ASP A 148 -20.01 -9.20 -3.00
N GLU A 149 -20.34 -7.91 -2.98
CA GLU A 149 -20.78 -7.16 -4.17
C GLU A 149 -19.72 -7.16 -5.28
N THR A 150 -18.43 -7.03 -4.92
CA THR A 150 -17.33 -7.09 -5.89
C THR A 150 -17.24 -8.46 -6.57
N LYS A 151 -17.39 -9.56 -5.81
CA LYS A 151 -17.41 -10.92 -6.38
C LYS A 151 -18.60 -11.10 -7.31
N GLU A 152 -19.79 -10.67 -6.90
CA GLU A 152 -21.02 -10.79 -7.69
C GLU A 152 -20.93 -9.98 -8.99
N ARG A 153 -20.50 -8.73 -8.90
CA ARG A 153 -20.27 -7.87 -10.08
C ARG A 153 -19.21 -8.47 -11.01
N CYS A 154 -18.13 -9.02 -10.46
CA CYS A 154 -17.10 -9.69 -11.27
C CYS A 154 -17.65 -10.93 -11.99
N ARG A 155 -18.51 -11.74 -11.34
CA ARG A 155 -19.18 -12.88 -11.99
C ARG A 155 -20.12 -12.45 -13.11
N ALA A 156 -20.83 -11.33 -12.93
CA ALA A 156 -21.74 -10.80 -13.93
C ALA A 156 -21.03 -10.17 -15.14
N LEU A 157 -19.95 -9.41 -14.90
CA LEU A 157 -19.26 -8.63 -15.93
C LEU A 157 -18.03 -9.34 -16.53
N GLY A 158 -17.45 -10.30 -15.82
CA GLY A 158 -16.21 -10.99 -16.19
C GLY A 158 -14.91 -10.20 -15.90
N TYR A 159 -15.01 -9.03 -15.26
CA TYR A 159 -13.86 -8.20 -14.90
C TYR A 159 -14.13 -7.38 -13.63
N VAL A 160 -13.05 -6.83 -13.07
CA VAL A 160 -13.07 -5.77 -12.05
C VAL A 160 -12.28 -4.56 -12.55
N GLU A 161 -12.52 -3.39 -11.95
CA GLU A 161 -11.85 -2.15 -12.36
C GLU A 161 -11.43 -1.26 -11.18
N THR A 162 -10.42 -0.43 -11.40
CA THR A 162 -9.99 0.61 -10.44
C THR A 162 -10.94 1.80 -10.47
N VAL A 163 -10.79 2.74 -9.52
CA VAL A 163 -11.56 4.00 -9.51
C VAL A 163 -11.44 4.78 -10.82
N LEU A 164 -10.29 4.67 -11.50
CA LEU A 164 -10.03 5.34 -12.79
C LEU A 164 -10.31 4.46 -14.01
N GLY A 165 -10.96 3.31 -13.82
CA GLY A 165 -11.44 2.45 -14.91
C GLY A 165 -10.40 1.51 -15.51
N ARG A 166 -9.22 1.32 -14.89
CA ARG A 166 -8.29 0.25 -15.31
C ARG A 166 -8.93 -1.11 -15.03
N ARG A 167 -9.01 -1.98 -16.03
CA ARG A 167 -9.70 -3.28 -15.92
C ARG A 167 -8.74 -4.47 -15.77
N ARG A 168 -9.19 -5.48 -15.03
CA ARG A 168 -8.63 -6.84 -15.04
C ARG A 168 -9.74 -7.85 -15.28
N TYR A 169 -9.65 -8.57 -16.39
CA TYR A 169 -10.55 -9.67 -16.71
C TYR A 169 -10.19 -10.92 -15.88
N LEU A 170 -11.22 -11.60 -15.38
CA LEU A 170 -11.10 -12.75 -14.50
C LEU A 170 -12.07 -13.86 -14.98
N PRO A 171 -11.77 -14.52 -16.11
CA PRO A 171 -12.66 -15.55 -16.68
C PRO A 171 -12.88 -16.74 -15.73
N ASP A 172 -11.92 -16.99 -14.84
CA ASP A 172 -11.95 -18.07 -13.85
C ASP A 172 -12.95 -17.82 -12.69
N ILE A 173 -13.57 -16.64 -12.61
CA ILE A 173 -14.52 -16.28 -11.55
C ILE A 173 -15.77 -17.18 -11.53
N THR A 174 -16.10 -17.82 -12.64
CA THR A 174 -17.21 -18.79 -12.76
C THR A 174 -16.73 -20.24 -12.88
N SER A 175 -15.45 -20.51 -12.61
CA SER A 175 -14.89 -21.86 -12.72
C SER A 175 -15.62 -22.85 -11.80
N ARG A 176 -15.89 -24.06 -12.28
CA ARG A 176 -16.47 -25.14 -11.45
C ARG A 176 -15.46 -25.63 -10.40
N ASN A 177 -14.17 -25.54 -10.70
CA ASN A 177 -13.12 -25.90 -9.76
C ASN A 177 -13.05 -24.87 -8.63
N PHE A 178 -13.31 -25.32 -7.41
CA PHE A 178 -13.35 -24.47 -6.22
C PHE A 178 -12.06 -23.67 -6.01
N ASN A 179 -10.88 -24.29 -6.17
CA ASN A 179 -9.60 -23.65 -5.92
C ASN A 179 -9.30 -22.55 -6.95
N VAL A 180 -9.62 -22.83 -8.22
CA VAL A 180 -9.48 -21.86 -9.32
C VAL A 180 -10.40 -20.68 -9.10
N ARG A 181 -11.68 -20.94 -8.81
CA ARG A 181 -12.68 -19.90 -8.53
C ARG A 181 -12.30 -19.05 -7.32
N ALA A 182 -11.90 -19.67 -6.21
CA ALA A 182 -11.45 -18.96 -5.02
C ALA A 182 -10.22 -18.08 -5.27
N GLY A 183 -9.30 -18.52 -6.14
CA GLY A 183 -8.18 -17.71 -6.61
C GLY A 183 -8.63 -16.46 -7.38
N ALA A 184 -9.60 -16.62 -8.29
CA ALA A 184 -10.18 -15.51 -9.05
C ALA A 184 -10.95 -14.54 -8.13
N GLU A 185 -11.70 -15.03 -7.15
CA GLU A 185 -12.41 -14.19 -6.17
C GLU A 185 -11.45 -13.34 -5.34
N ARG A 186 -10.33 -13.91 -4.88
CA ARG A 186 -9.28 -13.14 -4.18
C ARG A 186 -8.67 -12.07 -5.09
N ALA A 187 -8.40 -12.42 -6.35
CA ALA A 187 -7.89 -11.46 -7.33
C ALA A 187 -8.90 -10.35 -7.64
N ALA A 188 -10.20 -10.65 -7.65
CA ALA A 188 -11.28 -9.69 -7.88
C ALA A 188 -11.35 -8.65 -6.75
N ILE A 189 -11.16 -9.05 -5.50
CA ILE A 189 -11.14 -8.12 -4.36
C ILE A 189 -9.86 -7.28 -4.34
N ASN A 190 -8.70 -7.92 -4.54
CA ASN A 190 -7.39 -7.26 -4.45
C ASN A 190 -7.16 -6.25 -5.58
N MET A 191 -7.60 -6.54 -6.81
CA MET A 191 -7.21 -5.74 -7.97
C MET A 191 -7.72 -4.29 -7.93
N PRO A 192 -8.99 -4.00 -7.60
CA PRO A 192 -9.45 -2.61 -7.46
C PRO A 192 -8.66 -1.83 -6.41
N ILE A 193 -8.29 -2.47 -5.30
CA ILE A 193 -7.52 -1.86 -4.20
C ILE A 193 -6.09 -1.56 -4.66
N GLN A 194 -5.34 -2.59 -5.03
CA GLN A 194 -3.94 -2.47 -5.41
C GLN A 194 -3.76 -1.64 -6.69
N GLY A 195 -4.69 -1.79 -7.64
CA GLY A 195 -4.66 -1.06 -8.90
C GLY A 195 -4.98 0.42 -8.73
N THR A 196 -5.94 0.77 -7.87
CA THR A 196 -6.21 2.19 -7.56
C THR A 196 -5.01 2.83 -6.85
N ALA A 197 -4.36 2.12 -5.91
CA ALA A 197 -3.11 2.60 -5.31
C ALA A 197 -2.00 2.81 -6.37
N ALA A 198 -1.88 1.90 -7.35
CA ALA A 198 -0.95 2.05 -8.46
C ALA A 198 -1.29 3.23 -9.39
N ASP A 199 -2.59 3.52 -9.58
CA ASP A 199 -3.05 4.67 -10.34
C ASP A 199 -2.74 5.99 -9.61
N ILE A 200 -2.97 6.05 -8.30
CA ILE A 200 -2.68 7.21 -7.44
C ILE A 200 -1.20 7.59 -7.53
N ILE A 201 -0.29 6.63 -7.27
CA ILE A 201 1.15 6.96 -7.28
C ILE A 201 1.63 7.37 -8.68
N LYS A 202 1.07 6.83 -9.76
CA LYS A 202 1.41 7.26 -11.13
C LYS A 202 0.98 8.69 -11.41
N ILE A 203 -0.21 9.09 -10.93
CA ILE A 203 -0.66 10.48 -11.05
C ILE A 203 0.25 11.40 -10.25
N ALA A 204 0.62 11.01 -9.02
CA ALA A 204 1.55 11.77 -8.20
C ALA A 204 2.91 11.95 -8.91
N MET A 205 3.45 10.87 -9.49
CA MET A 205 4.71 10.92 -10.23
C MET A 205 4.67 11.94 -11.38
N ILE A 206 3.60 11.93 -12.19
CA ILE A 206 3.44 12.86 -13.31
C ILE A 206 3.37 14.30 -12.80
N ARG A 207 2.51 14.57 -11.82
CA ARG A 207 2.34 15.93 -11.28
C ARG A 207 3.59 16.49 -10.62
N ILE A 208 4.33 15.63 -9.89
CA ILE A 208 5.59 16.01 -9.27
C ILE A 208 6.62 16.33 -10.33
N MET A 209 6.75 15.49 -11.37
CA MET A 209 7.65 15.75 -12.48
C MET A 209 7.32 17.07 -13.18
N ASP A 210 6.05 17.31 -13.53
CA ASP A 210 5.60 18.55 -14.16
C ASP A 210 5.96 19.78 -13.29
N ARG A 211 5.71 19.70 -11.97
CA ARG A 211 6.05 20.81 -11.04
C ARG A 211 7.56 21.03 -10.93
N MET A 212 8.36 19.96 -10.92
CA MET A 212 9.83 20.08 -10.89
C MET A 212 10.36 20.72 -12.16
N ASP A 213 9.82 20.35 -13.33
CA ASP A 213 10.19 20.90 -14.63
C ASP A 213 9.81 22.39 -14.74
N ASP A 214 8.59 22.76 -14.31
CA ASP A 214 8.11 24.15 -14.30
C ASP A 214 8.97 25.07 -13.43
N LEU A 215 9.52 24.54 -12.34
CA LEU A 215 10.40 25.24 -11.40
C LEU A 215 11.88 25.19 -11.82
N GLY A 216 12.22 24.42 -12.86
CA GLY A 216 13.60 24.22 -13.29
C GLY A 216 14.49 23.58 -12.22
N MET A 217 13.91 22.69 -11.40
CA MET A 217 14.64 22.04 -10.30
C MET A 217 15.73 21.11 -10.83
N ARG A 218 16.81 20.96 -10.06
CA ARG A 218 17.86 19.96 -10.36
C ARG A 218 17.56 18.61 -9.74
N SER A 219 16.71 18.57 -8.72
CA SER A 219 16.22 17.35 -8.08
C SER A 219 15.75 16.33 -9.11
N LYS A 220 15.91 15.03 -8.83
CA LYS A 220 15.50 13.96 -9.74
C LYS A 220 14.73 12.87 -9.00
N MET A 221 13.62 12.41 -9.57
CA MET A 221 12.96 11.18 -9.13
C MET A 221 13.73 9.97 -9.66
N ILE A 222 14.31 9.17 -8.77
CA ILE A 222 15.21 8.08 -9.16
C ILE A 222 14.55 6.71 -9.06
N LEU A 223 13.67 6.48 -8.08
CA LEU A 223 13.04 5.18 -7.87
C LEU A 223 11.57 5.32 -7.49
N GLN A 224 10.80 4.35 -7.96
CA GLN A 224 9.48 4.01 -7.45
C GLN A 224 9.55 2.60 -6.85
N VAL A 225 9.18 2.47 -5.58
CA VAL A 225 9.19 1.21 -4.84
C VAL A 225 7.83 1.00 -4.17
N HIS A 226 6.95 0.25 -4.83
CA HIS A 226 5.58 0.00 -4.35
C HIS A 226 4.74 1.28 -4.20
N ASP A 227 4.66 1.84 -2.99
CA ASP A 227 3.97 3.06 -2.57
C ASP A 227 4.92 4.19 -2.18
N GLU A 228 6.23 3.96 -2.33
CA GLU A 228 7.33 4.90 -2.06
C GLU A 228 7.89 5.51 -3.37
N LEU A 229 8.18 6.81 -3.32
CA LEU A 229 8.98 7.54 -4.30
C LEU A 229 10.30 8.00 -3.67
N ILE A 230 11.41 7.81 -4.38
CA ILE A 230 12.73 8.21 -3.94
C ILE A 230 13.30 9.23 -4.91
N PHE A 231 13.83 10.31 -4.35
CA PHE A 231 14.43 11.42 -5.05
C PHE A 231 15.87 11.61 -4.61
N GLU A 232 16.71 12.10 -5.51
CA GLU A 232 17.96 12.76 -5.16
C GLU A 232 17.77 14.27 -5.27
N VAL A 233 18.18 14.99 -4.23
CA VAL A 233 17.78 16.37 -3.97
C VAL A 233 19.01 17.17 -3.55
N PRO A 234 19.37 18.25 -4.25
CA PRO A 234 20.36 19.22 -3.79
C PRO A 234 19.98 19.77 -2.41
N THR A 235 20.98 20.04 -1.56
CA THR A 235 20.73 20.54 -0.19
C THR A 235 19.88 21.81 -0.17
N ASP A 236 20.05 22.70 -1.15
CA ASP A 236 19.31 23.96 -1.29
C ASP A 236 17.89 23.82 -1.87
N GLU A 237 17.53 22.65 -2.42
CA GLU A 237 16.19 22.33 -2.93
C GLU A 237 15.35 21.48 -1.95
N MET A 238 15.94 21.01 -0.85
CA MET A 238 15.30 20.05 0.06
C MET A 238 13.93 20.50 0.58
N SER A 239 13.84 21.72 1.14
CA SER A 239 12.56 22.24 1.65
C SER A 239 11.50 22.35 0.57
N GLN A 240 11.89 22.84 -0.63
CA GLN A 240 10.96 22.97 -1.75
C GLN A 240 10.48 21.60 -2.24
N MET A 241 11.37 20.62 -2.31
CA MET A 241 11.00 19.26 -2.71
C MET A 241 10.02 18.63 -1.70
N GLN A 242 10.28 18.79 -0.39
CA GLN A 242 9.38 18.29 0.66
C GLN A 242 7.97 18.90 0.53
N GLU A 243 7.88 20.22 0.30
CA GLU A 243 6.59 20.91 0.08
C GLU A 243 5.85 20.36 -1.14
N ILE A 244 6.54 20.22 -2.28
CA ILE A 244 5.96 19.68 -3.53
C ILE A 244 5.38 18.28 -3.29
N VAL A 245 6.13 17.41 -2.63
CA VAL A 245 5.70 16.02 -2.43
C VAL A 245 4.53 15.95 -1.44
N MET A 246 4.57 16.74 -0.36
CA MET A 246 3.48 16.83 0.63
C MET A 246 2.20 17.48 0.08
N GLU A 247 2.30 18.30 -0.96
CA GLU A 247 1.15 18.87 -1.67
C GLU A 247 0.57 17.87 -2.70
N LEU A 248 1.43 17.30 -3.54
CA LEU A 248 1.01 16.62 -4.77
C LEU A 248 0.70 15.14 -4.57
N MET A 249 1.38 14.44 -3.65
CA MET A 249 1.05 13.05 -3.36
C MET A 249 -0.35 12.95 -2.72
N PRO A 250 -0.71 13.70 -1.65
CA PRO A 250 -2.04 13.60 -1.06
C PRO A 250 -3.17 14.01 -1.99
N SER A 251 -2.92 14.92 -2.93
CA SER A 251 -3.93 15.44 -3.86
C SER A 251 -4.05 14.64 -5.16
N ALA A 252 -3.25 13.58 -5.34
CA ALA A 252 -3.19 12.78 -6.57
C ALA A 252 -4.56 12.25 -7.01
N LEU A 253 -5.41 11.84 -6.06
CA LEU A 253 -6.79 11.43 -6.29
C LEU A 253 -7.68 11.88 -5.12
N SER A 254 -8.84 12.46 -5.42
CA SER A 254 -9.84 12.77 -4.40
C SER A 254 -10.46 11.48 -3.86
N MET A 255 -10.42 11.28 -2.55
CA MET A 255 -10.97 10.11 -1.86
C MET A 255 -11.74 10.53 -0.61
N ASN A 256 -12.55 9.61 -0.08
CA ASN A 256 -13.33 9.83 1.15
C ASN A 256 -12.46 9.90 2.42
N VAL A 257 -11.17 9.58 2.31
CA VAL A 257 -10.17 9.62 3.38
C VAL A 257 -8.94 10.40 2.92
N PRO A 258 -8.23 11.11 3.81
CA PRO A 258 -6.99 11.78 3.44
C PRO A 258 -5.92 10.76 3.02
N LEU A 259 -5.05 11.14 2.10
CA LEU A 259 -3.86 10.36 1.74
C LEU A 259 -2.66 10.87 2.54
N GLY A 260 -2.25 10.12 3.56
CA GLY A 260 -1.07 10.45 4.37
C GLY A 260 0.23 10.12 3.64
N VAL A 261 1.25 10.94 3.83
CA VAL A 261 2.61 10.74 3.29
C VAL A 261 3.61 10.86 4.43
N GLU A 262 4.53 9.91 4.52
CA GLU A 262 5.66 9.92 5.44
C GLU A 262 6.92 10.27 4.65
N LEU A 263 7.66 11.28 5.12
CA LEU A 263 8.92 11.70 4.51
C LEU A 263 10.09 11.19 5.33
N LYS A 264 11.15 10.78 4.64
CA LYS A 264 12.45 10.44 5.24
C LYS A 264 13.57 11.01 4.40
N SER A 265 14.67 11.40 5.01
CA SER A 265 15.82 11.91 4.26
C SER A 265 17.15 11.46 4.84
N GLY A 266 18.16 11.34 3.99
CA GLY A 266 19.49 10.91 4.42
C GLY A 266 20.50 10.92 3.28
N TYR A 267 21.79 10.85 3.63
CA TYR A 267 22.87 10.80 2.63
C TYR A 267 22.95 9.45 1.91
N THR A 268 22.44 8.40 2.54
CA THR A 268 22.33 7.06 1.95
C THR A 268 20.93 6.52 2.16
N TRP A 269 20.49 5.58 1.32
CA TRP A 269 19.17 4.96 1.49
C TRP A 269 19.06 4.16 2.78
N GLY A 270 20.20 3.70 3.33
CA GLY A 270 20.24 2.99 4.60
C GLY A 270 20.18 3.90 5.84
N ASP A 271 20.44 5.19 5.68
CA ASP A 271 20.50 6.18 6.75
C ASP A 271 19.32 7.18 6.73
N MET A 272 18.31 6.92 5.90
CA MET A 272 17.08 7.72 5.87
C MET A 272 16.25 7.50 7.13
N ASP A 273 15.98 8.58 7.85
CA ASP A 273 15.08 8.63 9.00
C ASP A 273 13.94 9.64 8.78
#